data_AF-T0SZB1-F1
#
_entry.id   AF-T0SZB1-F1
#
_cell.length_a   1.000
_cell.length_b   1.000
_cell.length_c   1.000
_cell.angle_alpha   90.00
_cell.angle_beta   90.00
_cell.angle_gamma   90.00
#
_symmetry.space_group_name_H-M   'P 1'
#
loop_
_entity.id
_entity.type
_entity.pdbx_description
1 polymer ?
#
loop_
_entity_poly.entity_id
_entity_poly.type
_entity_poly.pdbx_seq_one_letter_code
_entity_poly.pdbx_strand_id
1 'polypeptide(L)'
;MKKEESKIVIPEGHTLKTRRDFLSHGFITALSGFAAPGVLSFLSNRAYGADCAINEIVQGKTPVFILDLAGGANIPGSNVMVGGPGGQTDYLQTYKSLGLPDDMNPKNNNSFINEEFGLKFHSDSAFLRGMLSTTNITIRSKVDGGIFCSSSSDDTQNNPLNPTYWLYKAGAQGSLANLAGTRDSDSGGRSIVPMSSLNPQERPVSINRPEDALNLVNLGRINDIFNRDQAQRLLRSIERMSKRKLEKFNSLSLSDQIKNLVECGYIKSQDVLNQFSPDAVNAALDTDVQQVFGTLNTGVKRQTATMAKLLLDGYVGVATVSKGGYDYHNKTRSTGENRDFEVGEIIGQIFSLAARKRKNIMVYVLTDGGVAAREDIDNSNDGRGKYTWTGDSGQRSSAFMMIYRDSARPELRTGRRQIGHFKESGGVENSAMVTSNSSVNLAKAIVANYLSLHGEEADLSKIVGDNPFGADLDKYILMNRL
;
A
#
# COMPACT_ATOMS: atom_id res chain seq x y z
N MET A 1 -26.05 -9.93 -55.70
CA MET A 1 -26.03 -8.54 -55.19
C MET A 1 -24.64 -8.22 -54.67
N LYS A 2 -23.87 -7.37 -55.38
CA LYS A 2 -22.61 -6.82 -54.87
C LYS A 2 -22.94 -5.85 -53.73
N LYS A 3 -22.37 -6.06 -52.55
CA LYS A 3 -22.46 -5.10 -51.43
C LYS A 3 -21.55 -3.94 -51.79
N GLU A 4 -22.10 -2.76 -52.04
CA GLU A 4 -21.32 -1.54 -52.26
C GLU A 4 -20.46 -1.26 -51.02
N GLU A 5 -19.16 -1.05 -51.22
CA GLU A 5 -18.27 -0.52 -50.19
C GLU A 5 -18.67 0.92 -49.92
N SER A 6 -19.32 1.17 -48.77
CA SER A 6 -19.61 2.52 -48.32
C SER A 6 -18.29 3.22 -47.99
N LYS A 7 -17.78 4.05 -48.91
CA LYS A 7 -16.64 4.93 -48.64
C LYS A 7 -17.03 5.94 -47.57
N ILE A 8 -16.24 5.98 -46.51
CA ILE A 8 -16.29 7.02 -45.49
C ILE A 8 -15.80 8.31 -46.16
N VAL A 9 -16.66 9.32 -46.29
CA VAL A 9 -16.32 10.60 -46.92
C VAL A 9 -16.25 11.67 -45.84
N ILE A 10 -15.05 12.16 -45.53
CA ILE A 10 -14.83 13.32 -44.67
C ILE A 10 -14.71 14.55 -45.57
N PRO A 11 -15.56 15.58 -45.44
CA PRO A 11 -15.44 16.82 -46.22
C PRO A 11 -14.09 17.49 -45.99
N GLU A 12 -13.49 18.04 -47.06
CA GLU A 12 -12.23 18.79 -46.96
C GLU A 12 -12.35 19.94 -45.95
N GLY A 13 -11.45 19.96 -44.96
CA GLY A 13 -11.41 20.96 -43.89
C GLY A 13 -12.19 20.59 -42.60
N HIS A 14 -12.92 19.47 -42.56
CA HIS A 14 -13.68 19.08 -41.37
C HIS A 14 -12.78 18.41 -40.30
N THR A 15 -12.72 18.99 -39.10
CA THR A 15 -12.06 18.36 -37.93
C THR A 15 -13.11 17.61 -37.12
N LEU A 16 -13.02 16.28 -37.06
CA LEU A 16 -13.89 15.44 -36.23
C LEU A 16 -13.66 15.78 -34.75
N LYS A 17 -14.67 16.36 -34.10
CA LYS A 17 -14.56 16.84 -32.71
C LYS A 17 -15.61 16.22 -31.79
N THR A 18 -16.72 15.74 -32.33
CA THR A 18 -17.88 15.32 -31.54
C THR A 18 -18.37 13.91 -31.88
N ARG A 19 -19.13 13.28 -30.97
CA ARG A 19 -19.78 11.97 -31.15
C ARG A 19 -20.56 11.85 -32.46
N ARG A 20 -21.22 12.93 -32.88
CA ARG A 20 -22.04 12.96 -34.10
C ARG A 20 -21.17 12.85 -35.34
N ASP A 21 -19.98 13.42 -35.31
CA ASP A 21 -19.01 13.36 -36.41
C ASP A 21 -18.48 11.93 -36.60
N PHE A 22 -18.22 11.19 -35.52
CA PHE A 22 -17.74 9.80 -35.64
C PHE A 22 -18.84 8.82 -36.07
N LEU A 23 -20.09 9.06 -35.66
CA LEU A 23 -21.25 8.27 -36.08
C LEU A 23 -21.61 8.53 -37.54
N SER A 24 -21.61 9.79 -37.98
CA SER A 24 -21.97 10.16 -39.36
C SER A 24 -20.97 9.65 -40.39
N HIS A 25 -19.73 9.37 -39.96
CA HIS A 25 -18.65 8.86 -40.81
C HIS A 25 -18.42 7.35 -40.62
N GLY A 26 -19.31 6.61 -39.94
CA GLY A 26 -19.27 5.14 -39.91
C GLY A 26 -18.11 4.47 -39.17
N PHE A 27 -17.23 5.25 -38.50
CA PHE A 27 -16.08 4.75 -37.74
C PHE A 27 -16.47 3.78 -36.62
N ILE A 28 -17.61 4.06 -35.99
CA ILE A 28 -18.13 3.31 -34.85
C ILE A 28 -18.66 1.94 -35.26
N THR A 29 -19.41 1.89 -36.36
CA THR A 29 -20.08 0.68 -36.84
C THR A 29 -19.08 -0.33 -37.40
N ALA A 30 -17.94 0.13 -37.91
CA ALA A 30 -16.86 -0.72 -38.41
C ALA A 30 -16.08 -1.44 -37.29
N LEU A 31 -15.94 -0.81 -36.12
CA LEU A 31 -15.24 -1.38 -34.95
C LEU A 31 -16.14 -2.32 -34.13
N SER A 32 -17.44 -2.09 -34.06
CA SER A 32 -18.39 -2.94 -33.34
C SER A 32 -18.66 -4.30 -34.02
N GLY A 33 -18.29 -4.46 -35.29
CA GLY A 33 -18.52 -5.70 -36.06
C GLY A 33 -17.54 -6.85 -35.78
N PHE A 34 -16.49 -6.62 -34.99
CA PHE A 34 -15.45 -7.61 -34.70
C PHE A 34 -15.27 -7.74 -33.18
N ALA A 35 -15.99 -8.68 -32.57
CA ALA A 35 -15.85 -8.99 -31.15
C ALA A 35 -14.56 -9.79 -30.90
N ALA A 36 -13.47 -9.07 -30.63
CA ALA A 36 -12.30 -9.62 -29.94
C ALA A 36 -11.66 -8.50 -29.06
N PRO A 37 -11.27 -8.80 -27.80
CA PRO A 37 -10.66 -7.80 -26.91
C PRO A 37 -9.24 -7.46 -27.38
N GLY A 38 -9.03 -6.21 -27.84
CA GLY A 38 -7.73 -5.69 -28.26
C GLY A 38 -7.69 -4.15 -28.20
N VAL A 39 -6.52 -3.53 -28.44
CA VAL A 39 -6.28 -2.07 -28.30
C VAL A 39 -7.35 -1.22 -29.00
N LEU A 40 -7.79 -1.69 -30.17
CA LEU A 40 -8.79 -1.02 -31.01
C LEU A 40 -10.18 -0.89 -30.36
N SER A 41 -10.62 -1.91 -29.63
CA SER A 41 -11.91 -1.89 -28.92
C SER A 41 -11.90 -0.84 -27.79
N PHE A 42 -10.78 -0.73 -27.08
CA PHE A 42 -10.59 0.25 -26.00
C PHE A 42 -10.48 1.70 -26.48
N LEU A 43 -9.82 1.94 -27.62
CA LEU A 43 -9.74 3.28 -28.22
C LEU A 43 -11.11 3.78 -28.70
N SER A 44 -11.97 2.87 -29.17
CA SER A 44 -13.33 3.21 -29.57
C SER A 44 -14.14 3.75 -28.38
N ASN A 45 -13.99 3.17 -27.18
CA ASN A 45 -14.68 3.58 -25.96
C ASN A 45 -14.26 4.98 -25.45
N ARG A 46 -13.01 5.40 -25.67
CA ARG A 46 -12.54 6.76 -25.30
C ARG A 46 -13.16 7.89 -26.12
N ALA A 47 -13.50 7.62 -27.38
CA ALA A 47 -14.14 8.61 -28.25
C ALA A 47 -15.59 8.93 -27.81
N TYR A 48 -16.21 8.08 -26.99
CA TYR A 48 -17.58 8.26 -26.49
C TYR A 48 -17.70 9.09 -25.21
N GLY A 49 -16.60 9.43 -24.53
CA GLY A 49 -16.64 10.03 -23.19
C GLY A 49 -15.74 11.26 -22.98
N ALA A 50 -15.27 11.91 -24.04
CA ALA A 50 -14.31 13.02 -23.89
C ALA A 50 -15.00 14.38 -23.64
N ASP A 51 -15.31 14.66 -22.38
CA ASP A 51 -14.91 15.96 -21.80
C ASP A 51 -13.46 15.79 -21.34
N CYS A 52 -12.56 16.58 -21.94
CA CYS A 52 -11.12 16.38 -21.87
C CYS A 52 -10.53 16.88 -20.54
N ALA A 53 -10.32 15.98 -19.58
CA ALA A 53 -9.25 16.13 -18.60
C ALA A 53 -8.02 15.32 -19.06
N ILE A 54 -6.87 15.97 -18.99
CA ILE A 54 -5.56 15.44 -19.35
C ILE A 54 -5.21 14.42 -18.27
N ASN A 55 -5.31 13.12 -18.55
CA ASN A 55 -4.69 12.12 -17.68
C ASN A 55 -3.20 12.13 -18.04
N GLU A 56 -2.43 12.95 -17.32
CA GLU A 56 -1.00 12.69 -17.13
C GLU A 56 -0.82 11.24 -16.69
N ILE A 57 0.30 10.59 -17.04
CA ILE A 57 0.67 9.32 -16.41
C ILE A 57 0.57 9.59 -14.92
N VAL A 58 -0.40 8.95 -14.26
CA VAL A 58 -0.68 9.19 -12.85
C VAL A 58 0.58 8.76 -12.11
N GLN A 59 1.44 9.72 -11.80
CA GLN A 59 2.51 9.52 -10.86
C GLN A 59 1.81 9.48 -9.51
N GLY A 60 1.47 8.25 -9.09
CA GLY A 60 0.86 8.01 -7.79
C GLY A 60 1.66 8.72 -6.72
N LYS A 61 0.94 9.20 -5.71
CA LYS A 61 1.55 9.73 -4.49
C LYS A 61 2.34 8.63 -3.78
N THR A 62 2.88 8.93 -2.59
CA THR A 62 3.72 7.98 -1.86
C THR A 62 3.02 6.61 -1.76
N PRO A 63 3.64 5.52 -2.24
CA PRO A 63 3.03 4.20 -2.18
C PRO A 63 2.88 3.75 -0.72
N VAL A 64 1.84 2.96 -0.46
CA VAL A 64 1.54 2.46 0.89
C VAL A 64 1.62 0.95 0.94
N PHE A 65 2.45 0.45 1.85
CA PHE A 65 2.55 -0.97 2.17
C PHE A 65 1.86 -1.24 3.51
N ILE A 66 0.84 -2.10 3.52
CA ILE A 66 0.08 -2.47 4.71
C ILE A 66 0.51 -3.88 5.14
N LEU A 67 0.98 -4.01 6.38
CA LEU A 67 1.24 -5.28 7.05
C LEU A 67 0.09 -5.58 8.00
N ASP A 68 -0.65 -6.63 7.67
CA ASP A 68 -1.84 -7.06 8.40
C ASP A 68 -1.51 -8.30 9.24
N LEU A 69 -1.32 -8.08 10.54
CA LEU A 69 -0.89 -9.10 11.50
C LEU A 69 -2.12 -9.79 12.11
N ALA A 70 -2.37 -11.00 11.62
CA ALA A 70 -3.56 -11.78 11.92
C ALA A 70 -3.45 -12.55 13.24
N GLY A 71 -4.26 -12.15 14.24
CA GLY A 71 -4.45 -12.87 15.50
C GLY A 71 -3.89 -12.19 16.76
N GLY A 72 -3.78 -10.85 16.80
CA GLY A 72 -3.36 -10.13 18.01
C GLY A 72 -1.85 -10.07 18.22
N ALA A 73 -1.17 -9.16 17.53
CA ALA A 73 0.26 -8.95 17.67
C ALA A 73 0.60 -8.08 18.88
N ASN A 74 1.73 -8.35 19.52
CA ASN A 74 2.36 -7.47 20.48
C ASN A 74 2.98 -6.26 19.77
N ILE A 75 2.21 -5.20 19.56
CA ILE A 75 2.74 -3.93 19.05
C ILE A 75 3.19 -3.01 20.20
N PRO A 76 2.35 -2.66 21.20
CA PRO A 76 2.70 -1.67 22.21
C PRO A 76 3.55 -2.22 23.37
N GLY A 77 4.45 -1.40 23.89
CA GLY A 77 5.28 -1.69 25.05
C GLY A 77 6.54 -2.47 24.70
N SER A 78 6.46 -3.81 24.65
CA SER A 78 7.66 -4.64 24.45
C SER A 78 8.27 -4.53 23.05
N ASN A 79 7.51 -4.02 22.07
CA ASN A 79 8.02 -3.62 20.76
C ASN A 79 8.09 -2.09 20.63
N VAL A 80 7.00 -1.46 20.18
CA VAL A 80 6.92 -0.01 20.02
C VAL A 80 6.59 0.62 21.36
N MET A 81 7.37 1.60 21.80
CA MET A 81 7.10 2.25 23.09
C MET A 81 5.78 3.00 23.06
N VAL A 82 5.04 2.89 24.16
CA VAL A 82 3.84 3.69 24.42
C VAL A 82 3.94 4.29 25.82
N GLY A 83 3.32 5.45 26.00
CA GLY A 83 3.30 6.13 27.28
C GLY A 83 1.96 6.82 27.56
N GLY A 84 1.96 7.59 28.63
CA GLY A 84 0.85 8.44 29.07
C GLY A 84 0.60 9.63 28.14
N PRO A 85 -0.16 10.63 28.60
CA PRO A 85 -0.54 11.80 27.80
C PRO A 85 0.64 12.57 27.17
N GLY A 86 1.83 12.51 27.79
CA GLY A 86 3.06 13.14 27.28
C GLY A 86 3.73 12.41 26.11
N GLY A 87 3.22 11.24 25.69
CA GLY A 87 3.73 10.48 24.55
C GLY A 87 4.68 9.34 24.93
N GLN A 88 5.50 8.86 23.98
CA GLN A 88 6.29 7.63 24.15
C GLN A 88 7.35 7.69 25.27
N THR A 89 7.75 8.88 25.72
CA THR A 89 8.70 9.08 26.84
C THR A 89 8.02 9.40 28.16
N ASP A 90 6.69 9.55 28.17
CA ASP A 90 5.90 9.64 29.39
C ASP A 90 5.62 8.21 29.88
N TYR A 91 6.66 7.56 30.42
CA TYR A 91 6.64 6.14 30.68
C TYR A 91 5.54 5.73 31.68
N LEU A 92 4.95 4.56 31.45
CA LEU A 92 3.92 3.99 32.32
C LEU A 92 4.51 3.50 33.65
N GLN A 93 3.71 3.41 34.72
CA GLN A 93 4.12 2.83 36.01
C GLN A 93 4.55 1.38 35.82
N THR A 94 3.81 0.61 35.02
CA THR A 94 4.17 -0.77 34.71
C THR A 94 3.92 -1.10 33.24
N TYR A 95 4.85 -1.87 32.66
CA TYR A 95 4.74 -2.49 31.34
C TYR A 95 4.49 -3.99 31.42
N LYS A 96 4.20 -4.52 32.61
CA LYS A 96 4.02 -5.95 32.86
C LYS A 96 3.01 -6.60 31.94
N SER A 97 1.83 -5.99 31.82
CA SER A 97 0.77 -6.52 30.94
C SER A 97 1.09 -6.36 29.44
N LEU A 98 2.08 -5.53 29.11
CA LEU A 98 2.65 -5.34 27.77
C LEU A 98 3.92 -6.20 27.54
N GLY A 99 4.21 -7.15 28.43
CA GLY A 99 5.24 -8.16 28.25
C GLY A 99 6.63 -7.81 28.78
N LEU A 100 6.84 -6.67 29.44
CA LEU A 100 8.13 -6.30 30.01
C LEU A 100 8.14 -6.52 31.53
N PRO A 101 9.13 -7.25 32.08
CA PRO A 101 9.37 -7.29 33.52
C PRO A 101 9.86 -5.94 34.06
N ASP A 102 9.75 -5.77 35.38
CA ASP A 102 10.00 -4.47 36.02
C ASP A 102 11.45 -4.01 35.88
N ASP A 103 12.42 -4.92 35.76
CA ASP A 103 13.84 -4.60 35.53
C ASP A 103 14.11 -4.04 34.12
N MET A 104 13.31 -4.45 33.14
CA MET A 104 13.28 -3.91 31.78
C MET A 104 12.39 -2.68 31.61
N ASN A 105 11.83 -2.12 32.70
CA ASN A 105 11.02 -0.92 32.60
C ASN A 105 11.90 0.28 32.14
N PRO A 106 11.51 1.00 31.08
CA PRO A 106 12.25 2.17 30.61
C PRO A 106 12.44 3.28 31.65
N LYS A 107 11.58 3.35 32.68
CA LYS A 107 11.76 4.26 33.83
C LYS A 107 13.07 4.04 34.57
N ASN A 108 13.58 2.80 34.58
CA ASN A 108 14.78 2.46 35.32
C ASN A 108 16.05 2.91 34.58
N ASN A 109 16.01 2.90 33.25
CA ASN A 109 17.17 3.21 32.43
C ASN A 109 16.76 3.61 31.00
N ASN A 110 17.18 4.81 30.58
CA ASN A 110 16.94 5.29 29.22
C ASN A 110 17.67 4.46 28.13
N SER A 111 18.64 3.60 28.47
CA SER A 111 19.24 2.67 27.49
C SER A 111 18.26 1.60 26.99
N PHE A 112 17.08 1.48 27.61
CA PHE A 112 15.99 0.64 27.12
C PHE A 112 15.20 1.27 25.96
N ILE A 113 15.60 2.44 25.48
CA ILE A 113 14.96 3.12 24.35
C ILE A 113 15.92 3.18 23.17
N ASN A 114 15.43 2.78 22.00
CA ASN A 114 16.11 3.01 20.72
C ASN A 114 15.29 3.97 19.86
N GLU A 115 15.99 4.94 19.27
CA GLU A 115 15.39 6.02 18.46
C GLU A 115 15.96 6.07 17.03
N GLU A 116 16.70 5.05 16.59
CA GLU A 116 17.40 5.08 15.30
C GLU A 116 16.44 5.30 14.11
N PHE A 117 15.24 4.73 14.19
CA PHE A 117 14.17 4.87 13.20
C PHE A 117 13.20 6.03 13.49
N GLY A 118 13.50 6.88 14.48
CA GLY A 118 12.67 8.03 14.88
C GLY A 118 11.47 7.64 15.75
N LEU A 119 10.67 6.65 15.32
CA LEU A 119 9.73 5.97 16.20
C LEU A 119 10.50 5.28 17.34
N LYS A 120 10.06 5.47 18.58
CA LYS A 120 10.76 4.90 19.74
C LYS A 120 10.35 3.45 19.98
N PHE A 121 11.34 2.57 20.04
CA PHE A 121 11.17 1.15 20.35
C PHE A 121 11.84 0.83 21.69
N HIS A 122 11.35 -0.22 22.35
CA HIS A 122 12.13 -0.85 23.40
C HIS A 122 13.44 -1.35 22.77
N SER A 123 14.59 -1.17 23.42
CA SER A 123 15.89 -1.55 22.84
C SER A 123 16.00 -3.04 22.56
N ASP A 124 15.24 -3.85 23.31
CA ASP A 124 15.07 -5.29 23.07
C ASP A 124 13.79 -5.64 22.27
N SER A 125 13.25 -4.73 21.46
CA SER A 125 12.11 -5.03 20.59
C SER A 125 12.49 -6.03 19.50
N ALA A 126 11.65 -7.04 19.29
CA ALA A 126 11.79 -7.97 18.17
C ALA A 126 11.62 -7.28 16.81
N PHE A 127 10.62 -6.39 16.66
CA PHE A 127 10.47 -5.54 15.48
C PHE A 127 11.75 -4.74 15.21
N LEU A 128 12.30 -4.09 16.24
CA LEU A 128 13.53 -3.33 16.11
C LEU A 128 14.69 -4.21 15.65
N ARG A 129 14.94 -5.35 16.31
CA ARG A 129 16.03 -6.26 15.94
C ARG A 129 15.93 -6.74 14.50
N GLY A 130 14.73 -7.07 14.02
CA GLY A 130 14.52 -7.46 12.62
C GLY A 130 14.76 -6.30 11.64
N MET A 131 14.35 -5.08 11.98
CA MET A 131 14.65 -3.93 11.12
C MET A 131 16.15 -3.62 11.10
N LEU A 132 16.83 -3.75 12.24
CA LEU A 132 18.27 -3.53 12.34
C LEU A 132 19.08 -4.57 11.55
N SER A 133 18.63 -5.83 11.48
CA SER A 133 19.32 -6.90 10.74
C SER A 133 19.31 -6.69 9.21
N THR A 134 18.40 -5.85 8.71
CA THR A 134 18.16 -5.66 7.27
C THR A 134 18.40 -4.23 6.79
N THR A 135 18.83 -3.32 7.66
CA THR A 135 19.08 -1.90 7.35
C THR A 135 20.44 -1.42 7.85
N ASN A 136 20.91 -0.28 7.35
CA ASN A 136 22.10 0.41 7.83
C ASN A 136 21.76 1.82 8.36
N ILE A 137 22.73 2.47 9.02
CA ILE A 137 22.54 3.79 9.64
C ILE A 137 22.05 4.89 8.67
N THR A 138 22.46 4.84 7.41
CA THR A 138 22.03 5.80 6.37
C THR A 138 20.57 5.64 6.00
N ILE A 139 20.04 4.41 6.02
CA ILE A 139 18.62 4.16 5.80
C ILE A 139 17.82 4.60 7.03
N ARG A 140 18.29 4.20 8.22
CA ARG A 140 17.66 4.54 9.51
C ARG A 140 17.52 6.05 9.71
N SER A 141 18.53 6.82 9.29
CA SER A 141 18.50 8.29 9.39
C SER A 141 17.42 8.96 8.55
N LYS A 142 16.82 8.25 7.58
CA LYS A 142 15.79 8.70 6.64
C LYS A 142 14.39 8.15 6.94
N VAL A 143 14.22 7.45 8.07
CA VAL A 143 12.94 6.88 8.49
C VAL A 143 12.37 7.69 9.64
N ASP A 144 11.06 7.90 9.65
CA ASP A 144 10.37 8.34 10.85
C ASP A 144 8.96 7.76 10.97
N GLY A 145 8.36 7.75 12.16
CA GLY A 145 7.05 7.17 12.38
C GLY A 145 6.33 7.64 13.63
N GLY A 146 5.13 7.09 13.81
CA GLY A 146 4.33 7.27 15.00
C GLY A 146 3.35 6.13 15.23
N ILE A 147 2.88 6.03 16.46
CA ILE A 147 1.99 4.98 16.97
C ILE A 147 0.62 5.58 17.33
N PHE A 148 -0.42 4.79 17.08
CA PHE A 148 -1.80 5.10 17.37
C PHE A 148 -2.29 4.15 18.48
N CYS A 149 -2.53 4.71 19.66
CA CYS A 149 -3.07 3.99 20.80
C CYS A 149 -4.58 3.84 20.62
N SER A 150 -5.00 2.68 20.12
CA SER A 150 -6.40 2.33 19.90
C SER A 150 -6.68 0.94 20.42
N SER A 151 -7.80 0.80 21.11
CA SER A 151 -8.37 -0.52 21.33
C SER A 151 -8.99 -1.06 20.05
N SER A 152 -8.98 -2.37 19.91
CA SER A 152 -9.67 -3.12 18.86
C SER A 152 -10.44 -4.28 19.50
N SER A 153 -11.40 -4.87 18.80
CA SER A 153 -12.12 -6.04 19.31
C SER A 153 -11.26 -7.28 19.15
N ASP A 154 -11.17 -8.12 20.19
CA ASP A 154 -10.45 -9.38 20.10
C ASP A 154 -11.23 -10.39 19.27
N ASP A 155 -10.49 -11.19 18.50
CA ASP A 155 -10.99 -12.40 17.84
C ASP A 155 -12.20 -12.18 16.92
N THR A 156 -12.32 -10.96 16.37
CA THR A 156 -13.31 -10.64 15.35
C THR A 156 -12.61 -10.29 14.05
N GLN A 157 -12.87 -11.03 12.97
CA GLN A 157 -12.45 -10.66 11.61
C GLN A 157 -13.09 -9.34 11.11
N ASN A 158 -13.75 -8.59 11.99
CA ASN A 158 -14.65 -7.48 11.68
C ASN A 158 -14.09 -6.12 12.10
N ASN A 159 -12.81 -6.03 12.51
CA ASN A 159 -12.19 -4.74 12.79
C ASN A 159 -11.92 -3.98 11.47
N PRO A 160 -12.59 -2.83 11.20
CA PRO A 160 -12.39 -2.04 9.97
C PRO A 160 -11.11 -1.19 10.04
N LEU A 161 -9.98 -1.88 10.14
CA LEU A 161 -8.66 -1.28 10.33
C LEU A 161 -7.93 -0.97 9.03
N ASN A 162 -8.33 -1.58 7.90
CA ASN A 162 -7.59 -1.46 6.65
C ASN A 162 -8.13 -0.29 5.80
N PRO A 163 -7.40 0.84 5.66
CA PRO A 163 -7.86 2.01 4.92
C PRO A 163 -7.58 1.96 3.41
N THR A 164 -7.29 0.78 2.83
CA THR A 164 -6.78 0.63 1.44
C THR A 164 -7.55 1.44 0.39
N TYR A 165 -8.88 1.41 0.40
CA TYR A 165 -9.70 2.15 -0.56
C TYR A 165 -9.64 3.67 -0.37
N TRP A 166 -9.58 4.13 0.88
CA TRP A 166 -9.43 5.56 1.16
C TRP A 166 -8.03 6.07 0.81
N LEU A 167 -6.99 5.26 0.99
CA LEU A 167 -5.64 5.59 0.54
C LEU A 167 -5.56 5.68 -0.98
N TYR A 168 -6.17 4.73 -1.70
CA TYR A 168 -6.33 4.83 -3.16
C TYR A 168 -7.06 6.11 -3.56
N LYS A 169 -8.21 6.39 -2.95
CA LYS A 169 -8.98 7.60 -3.22
C LYS A 169 -8.22 8.88 -2.88
N ALA A 170 -7.31 8.84 -1.89
CA ALA A 170 -6.40 9.94 -1.54
C ALA A 170 -5.24 10.12 -2.52
N GLY A 171 -5.09 9.24 -3.52
CA GLY A 171 -4.10 9.37 -4.60
C GLY A 171 -2.94 8.37 -4.55
N ALA A 172 -2.99 7.36 -3.66
CA ALA A 172 -2.09 6.20 -3.71
C ALA A 172 -2.47 5.31 -4.90
N GLN A 173 -2.05 5.70 -6.11
CA GLN A 173 -2.45 5.08 -7.37
C GLN A 173 -1.28 4.35 -8.03
N GLY A 174 -1.59 3.26 -8.73
CA GLY A 174 -0.62 2.47 -9.48
C GLY A 174 -0.94 2.48 -10.97
N SER A 175 0.07 2.26 -11.80
CA SER A 175 -0.09 2.23 -13.26
C SER A 175 -0.76 0.97 -13.79
N LEU A 176 -0.60 -0.18 -13.12
CA LEU A 176 -1.21 -1.46 -13.52
C LEU A 176 -2.46 -1.79 -12.70
N ALA A 177 -2.37 -1.65 -11.38
CA ALA A 177 -3.48 -1.84 -10.46
C ALA A 177 -3.41 -0.78 -9.35
N ASN A 178 -4.56 -0.35 -8.87
CA ASN A 178 -4.58 0.59 -7.75
C ASN A 178 -4.27 -0.13 -6.43
N LEU A 179 -4.93 -1.26 -6.22
CA LEU A 179 -4.88 -2.04 -4.99
C LEU A 179 -4.38 -3.47 -5.26
N ALA A 180 -3.52 -3.99 -4.39
CA ALA A 180 -3.08 -5.38 -4.42
C ALA A 180 -3.10 -6.03 -3.03
N GLY A 181 -3.26 -7.34 -2.99
CA GLY A 181 -3.36 -8.13 -1.77
C GLY A 181 -2.73 -9.50 -1.86
N THR A 182 -2.35 -10.08 -0.72
CA THR A 182 -1.96 -11.51 -0.63
C THR A 182 -3.15 -12.44 -0.40
N ARG A 183 -4.33 -11.88 -0.16
CA ARG A 183 -5.58 -12.63 0.00
C ARG A 183 -6.61 -12.15 -1.02
N ASP A 184 -7.43 -13.09 -1.48
CA ASP A 184 -8.62 -12.77 -2.27
C ASP A 184 -9.74 -12.31 -1.31
N SER A 185 -9.71 -11.03 -0.96
CA SER A 185 -10.66 -10.37 -0.05
C SER A 185 -10.82 -8.90 -0.43
N ASP A 186 -11.85 -8.23 0.10
CA ASP A 186 -12.10 -6.81 -0.20
C ASP A 186 -10.96 -5.88 0.24
N SER A 187 -10.18 -6.26 1.26
CA SER A 187 -9.02 -5.49 1.71
C SER A 187 -7.70 -5.94 1.09
N GLY A 188 -7.68 -7.10 0.42
CA GLY A 188 -6.45 -7.78 0.03
C GLY A 188 -5.72 -8.48 1.19
N GLY A 189 -6.29 -8.41 2.40
CA GLY A 189 -5.79 -9.02 3.63
C GLY A 189 -6.84 -9.79 4.43
N ARG A 190 -6.59 -10.02 5.72
CA ARG A 190 -7.53 -10.62 6.67
C ARG A 190 -8.41 -9.56 7.34
N SER A 191 -7.82 -8.42 7.73
CA SER A 191 -8.56 -7.31 8.31
C SER A 191 -9.52 -6.71 7.29
N ILE A 192 -10.71 -6.28 7.70
CA ILE A 192 -11.71 -5.71 6.77
C ILE A 192 -11.47 -4.22 6.55
N VAL A 193 -12.06 -3.71 5.46
CA VAL A 193 -12.09 -2.28 5.16
C VAL A 193 -13.28 -1.62 5.87
N PRO A 194 -13.21 -0.32 6.24
CA PRO A 194 -14.40 0.44 6.58
C PRO A 194 -15.46 0.34 5.49
N MET A 195 -16.69 -0.02 5.83
CA MET A 195 -17.76 -0.25 4.84
C MET A 195 -18.04 0.98 3.96
N SER A 196 -17.90 2.18 4.51
CA SER A 196 -18.02 3.45 3.78
C SER A 196 -16.89 3.69 2.78
N SER A 197 -15.80 2.92 2.83
CA SER A 197 -14.68 3.00 1.89
C SER A 197 -14.81 2.03 0.71
N LEU A 198 -15.60 0.97 0.86
CA LEU A 198 -15.64 -0.15 -0.08
C LEU A 198 -16.03 0.31 -1.49
N ASN A 199 -15.17 0.01 -2.46
CA ASN A 199 -15.46 0.17 -3.88
C ASN A 199 -15.31 -1.17 -4.62
N PRO A 200 -16.42 -1.85 -4.97
CA PRO A 200 -16.39 -3.14 -5.66
C PRO A 200 -15.76 -3.11 -7.06
N GLN A 201 -15.63 -1.94 -7.70
CA GLN A 201 -14.98 -1.81 -9.01
C GLN A 201 -13.45 -1.79 -8.93
N GLU A 202 -12.89 -1.61 -7.74
CA GLU A 202 -11.46 -1.42 -7.50
C GLU A 202 -10.93 -2.49 -6.53
N ARG A 203 -11.48 -3.71 -6.59
CA ARG A 203 -11.08 -4.78 -5.67
C ARG A 203 -9.58 -5.10 -5.81
N PRO A 204 -8.87 -5.30 -4.69
CA PRO A 204 -7.45 -5.62 -4.73
C PRO A 204 -7.16 -6.84 -5.58
N VAL A 205 -6.16 -6.75 -6.44
CA VAL A 205 -5.71 -7.92 -7.20
C VAL A 205 -4.86 -8.82 -6.30
N SER A 206 -5.17 -10.11 -6.31
CA SER A 206 -4.43 -11.11 -5.52
C SER A 206 -3.09 -11.43 -6.19
N ILE A 207 -1.99 -11.18 -5.49
CA ILE A 207 -0.62 -11.42 -5.96
C ILE A 207 0.09 -12.32 -4.95
N ASN A 208 0.33 -13.56 -5.34
CA ASN A 208 0.95 -14.57 -4.49
C ASN A 208 2.35 -14.97 -4.98
N ARG A 209 2.60 -14.76 -6.27
CA ARG A 209 3.86 -15.10 -6.93
C ARG A 209 4.23 -14.04 -7.96
N PRO A 210 5.51 -13.93 -8.36
CA PRO A 210 5.94 -13.02 -9.41
C PRO A 210 5.17 -13.22 -10.72
N GLU A 211 4.74 -14.45 -11.03
CA GLU A 211 3.98 -14.75 -12.25
C GLU A 211 2.58 -14.12 -12.24
N ASP A 212 1.97 -13.90 -11.07
CA ASP A 212 0.67 -13.24 -10.96
C ASP A 212 0.75 -11.77 -11.39
N ALA A 213 1.91 -11.13 -11.20
CA ALA A 213 2.16 -9.77 -11.68
C ALA A 213 2.19 -9.68 -13.21
N LEU A 214 2.49 -10.78 -13.91
CA LEU A 214 2.42 -10.85 -15.37
C LEU A 214 0.98 -10.74 -15.87
N ASN A 215 0.03 -11.27 -15.09
CA ASN A 215 -1.39 -11.16 -15.41
C ASN A 215 -1.90 -9.71 -15.27
N LEU A 216 -1.28 -8.90 -14.41
CA LEU A 216 -1.58 -7.47 -14.31
C LEU A 216 -1.25 -6.73 -15.61
N VAL A 217 -0.17 -7.09 -16.30
CA VAL A 217 0.19 -6.49 -17.60
C VAL A 217 -0.85 -6.85 -18.67
N ASN A 218 -1.36 -8.08 -18.64
CA ASN A 218 -2.35 -8.55 -19.61
C ASN A 218 -3.74 -7.92 -19.42
N LEU A 219 -4.08 -7.50 -18.20
CA LEU A 219 -5.36 -6.89 -17.83
C LEU A 219 -5.27 -5.35 -17.72
N GLY A 220 -4.07 -4.82 -17.48
CA GLY A 220 -3.78 -3.45 -17.07
C GLY A 220 -3.61 -2.48 -18.24
N ARG A 221 -4.74 -1.86 -18.61
CA ARG A 221 -4.81 -0.45 -19.03
C ARG A 221 -3.87 -0.01 -20.16
N ILE A 222 -4.31 -0.34 -21.37
CA ILE A 222 -3.97 0.30 -22.67
C ILE A 222 -4.16 1.83 -22.65
N ASN A 223 -4.92 2.33 -21.69
CA ASN A 223 -5.30 3.72 -21.52
C ASN A 223 -4.12 4.71 -21.38
N ASP A 224 -3.01 4.31 -20.78
CA ASP A 224 -1.90 5.23 -20.51
C ASP A 224 -0.81 5.17 -21.61
N ILE A 225 -0.96 4.22 -22.55
CA ILE A 225 -0.05 3.99 -23.67
C ILE A 225 -0.24 5.03 -24.79
N PHE A 226 -1.45 5.63 -24.89
CA PHE A 226 -1.82 6.54 -25.97
C PHE A 226 -2.24 7.91 -25.44
N ASN A 227 -1.43 8.93 -25.73
CA ASN A 227 -1.87 10.33 -25.62
C ASN A 227 -2.79 10.72 -26.79
N ARG A 228 -3.42 11.91 -26.72
CA ARG A 228 -4.42 12.39 -27.70
C ARG A 228 -3.90 12.35 -29.14
N ASP A 229 -2.67 12.77 -29.36
CA ASP A 229 -2.08 12.84 -30.70
C ASP A 229 -1.74 11.45 -31.24
N GLN A 230 -1.26 10.54 -30.38
CA GLN A 230 -0.97 9.15 -30.73
C GLN A 230 -2.25 8.39 -31.07
N ALA A 231 -3.31 8.57 -30.27
CA ALA A 231 -4.62 7.96 -30.51
C ALA A 231 -5.22 8.43 -31.84
N GLN A 232 -5.14 9.73 -32.16
CA GLN A 232 -5.64 10.26 -33.43
C GLN A 232 -4.84 9.77 -34.64
N ARG A 233 -3.50 9.69 -34.54
CA ARG A 233 -2.65 9.15 -35.60
C ARG A 233 -2.95 7.68 -35.85
N LEU A 234 -3.13 6.91 -34.78
CA LEU A 234 -3.47 5.50 -34.85
C LEU A 234 -4.83 5.29 -35.53
N LEU A 235 -5.87 6.00 -35.12
CA LEU A 235 -7.21 5.90 -35.73
C LEU A 235 -7.21 6.24 -37.22
N ARG A 236 -6.44 7.26 -37.65
CA ARG A 236 -6.28 7.61 -39.08
C ARG A 236 -5.53 6.54 -39.88
N SER A 237 -4.65 5.79 -39.23
CA SER A 237 -3.91 4.72 -39.88
C SER A 237 -4.71 3.42 -39.98
N ILE A 238 -5.56 3.17 -38.99
CA ILE A 238 -6.55 2.08 -39.00
C ILE A 238 -7.55 2.29 -40.15
N GLU A 239 -7.97 3.53 -40.41
CA GLU A 239 -8.83 3.89 -41.55
C GLU A 239 -8.23 3.48 -42.90
N ARG A 240 -6.89 3.51 -43.01
CA ARG A 240 -6.16 3.19 -44.24
C ARG A 240 -5.78 1.71 -44.34
N MET A 241 -6.06 0.90 -43.31
CA MET A 241 -5.74 -0.53 -43.30
C MET A 241 -6.85 -1.36 -43.94
N SER A 242 -6.45 -2.39 -44.68
CA SER A 242 -7.40 -3.37 -45.22
C SER A 242 -7.93 -4.31 -44.13
N LYS A 243 -9.15 -4.81 -44.30
CA LYS A 243 -9.82 -5.74 -43.38
C LYS A 243 -8.95 -6.94 -42.97
N ARG A 244 -8.23 -7.53 -43.94
CA ARG A 244 -7.34 -8.68 -43.72
C ARG A 244 -6.12 -8.33 -42.83
N LYS A 245 -5.63 -7.09 -42.89
CA LYS A 245 -4.53 -6.61 -42.03
C LYS A 245 -5.02 -6.34 -40.60
N LEU A 246 -6.24 -5.82 -40.45
CA LEU A 246 -6.86 -5.61 -39.15
C LEU A 246 -7.17 -6.93 -38.42
N GLU A 247 -7.67 -7.94 -39.14
CA GLU A 247 -7.91 -9.27 -38.57
C GLU A 247 -6.60 -9.92 -38.09
N LYS A 248 -5.54 -9.84 -38.90
CA LYS A 248 -4.20 -10.31 -38.51
C LYS A 248 -3.66 -9.55 -37.30
N PHE A 249 -3.83 -8.24 -37.25
CA PHE A 249 -3.42 -7.42 -36.11
C PHE A 249 -4.20 -7.75 -34.84
N ASN A 250 -5.52 -7.91 -34.93
CA ASN A 250 -6.39 -8.25 -33.80
C ASN A 250 -6.19 -9.67 -33.28
N SER A 251 -5.62 -10.57 -34.09
CA SER A 251 -5.24 -11.92 -33.65
C SER A 251 -3.93 -11.99 -32.86
N LEU A 252 -3.18 -10.88 -32.77
CA LEU A 252 -1.94 -10.82 -31.99
C LEU A 252 -2.23 -10.65 -30.50
N SER A 253 -1.28 -11.06 -29.65
CA SER A 253 -1.31 -10.73 -28.22
C SER A 253 -1.31 -9.22 -28.01
N LEU A 254 -1.79 -8.75 -26.86
CA LEU A 254 -1.81 -7.31 -26.56
C LEU A 254 -0.41 -6.68 -26.63
N SER A 255 0.59 -7.38 -26.10
CA SER A 255 2.00 -6.98 -26.16
C SER A 255 2.48 -6.83 -27.62
N ASP A 256 2.17 -7.80 -28.47
CA ASP A 256 2.56 -7.78 -29.88
C ASP A 256 1.80 -6.69 -30.68
N GLN A 257 0.55 -6.40 -30.34
CA GLN A 257 -0.20 -5.28 -30.92
C GLN A 257 0.51 -3.96 -30.61
N ILE A 258 0.86 -3.70 -29.35
CA ILE A 258 1.53 -2.45 -28.95
C ILE A 258 2.94 -2.36 -29.55
N LYS A 259 3.69 -3.46 -29.57
CA LYS A 259 5.01 -3.54 -30.21
C LYS A 259 4.95 -3.15 -31.69
N ASN A 260 4.00 -3.71 -32.44
CA ASN A 260 3.78 -3.33 -33.84
C ASN A 260 3.41 -1.84 -33.98
N LEU A 261 2.68 -1.25 -33.04
CA LEU A 261 2.33 0.18 -33.06
C LEU A 261 3.52 1.09 -32.75
N VAL A 262 4.45 0.68 -31.88
CA VAL A 262 5.73 1.37 -31.64
C VAL A 262 6.65 1.24 -32.86
N GLU A 263 6.78 0.04 -33.45
CA GLU A 263 7.56 -0.18 -34.68
C GLU A 263 7.02 0.65 -35.85
N CYS A 264 5.70 0.83 -35.93
CA CYS A 264 5.06 1.70 -36.91
C CYS A 264 5.14 3.21 -36.56
N GLY A 265 5.76 3.58 -35.43
CA GLY A 265 5.94 4.96 -35.00
C GLY A 265 4.65 5.67 -34.52
N TYR A 266 3.58 4.91 -34.24
CA TYR A 266 2.32 5.46 -33.72
C TYR A 266 2.37 5.78 -32.23
N ILE A 267 3.25 5.09 -31.50
CA ILE A 267 3.56 5.36 -30.10
C ILE A 267 5.04 5.74 -30.04
N LYS A 268 5.36 6.80 -29.27
CA LYS A 268 6.69 7.41 -29.29
C LYS A 268 7.69 6.85 -28.27
N SER A 269 7.28 6.01 -27.33
CA SER A 269 8.16 5.58 -26.23
C SER A 269 8.29 4.07 -26.15
N GLN A 270 9.43 3.54 -26.63
CA GLN A 270 9.91 2.19 -26.26
C GLN A 270 10.04 2.03 -24.74
N ASP A 271 10.21 3.12 -24.01
CA ASP A 271 10.31 3.13 -22.54
C ASP A 271 9.05 2.59 -21.85
N VAL A 272 7.86 2.89 -22.39
CA VAL A 272 6.59 2.37 -21.86
C VAL A 272 6.47 0.85 -22.08
N LEU A 273 6.97 0.35 -23.22
CA LEU A 273 7.01 -1.09 -23.50
C LEU A 273 7.98 -1.84 -22.57
N ASN A 274 9.15 -1.27 -22.33
CA ASN A 274 10.14 -1.87 -21.43
C ASN A 274 9.65 -1.85 -19.99
N GLN A 275 8.98 -0.76 -19.57
CA GLN A 275 8.44 -0.60 -18.23
C GLN A 275 7.37 -1.66 -17.90
N PHE A 276 6.46 -2.00 -18.83
CA PHE A 276 5.42 -3.00 -18.56
C PHE A 276 5.77 -4.40 -19.06
N SER A 277 7.03 -4.67 -19.40
CA SER A 277 7.43 -6.00 -19.86
C SER A 277 7.29 -7.06 -18.75
N PRO A 278 7.03 -8.33 -19.09
CA PRO A 278 7.07 -9.44 -18.14
C PRO A 278 8.31 -9.44 -17.26
N ASP A 279 9.47 -9.13 -17.85
CA ASP A 279 10.74 -9.10 -17.12
C ASP A 279 10.82 -7.91 -16.15
N ALA A 280 10.28 -6.76 -16.52
CA ALA A 280 10.29 -5.55 -15.68
C ALA A 280 9.40 -5.67 -14.44
N VAL A 281 8.25 -6.35 -14.53
CA VAL A 281 7.35 -6.56 -13.38
C VAL A 281 7.78 -7.75 -12.50
N ASN A 282 8.62 -8.66 -13.02
CA ASN A 282 9.02 -9.87 -12.32
C ASN A 282 10.06 -9.57 -11.21
N ALA A 283 9.65 -9.76 -9.95
CA ALA A 283 10.51 -9.57 -8.79
C ALA A 283 11.70 -10.52 -8.70
N ALA A 284 11.61 -11.71 -9.32
CA ALA A 284 12.72 -12.66 -9.32
C ALA A 284 13.86 -12.23 -10.25
N LEU A 285 13.62 -11.31 -11.19
CA LEU A 285 14.62 -10.80 -12.15
C LEU A 285 15.20 -9.44 -11.74
N ASP A 286 14.61 -8.79 -10.73
CA ASP A 286 15.06 -7.48 -10.25
C ASP A 286 16.28 -7.61 -9.34
N THR A 287 17.40 -6.98 -9.75
CA THR A 287 18.68 -7.07 -9.05
C THR A 287 18.65 -6.40 -7.68
N ASP A 288 17.89 -5.32 -7.50
CA ASP A 288 17.74 -4.66 -6.20
C ASP A 288 16.89 -5.53 -5.25
N VAL A 289 15.84 -6.16 -5.77
CA VAL A 289 15.06 -7.14 -5.00
C VAL A 289 15.94 -8.31 -4.57
N GLN A 290 16.72 -8.88 -5.48
CA GLN A 290 17.63 -9.98 -5.15
C GLN A 290 18.69 -9.57 -4.10
N GLN A 291 19.19 -8.33 -4.14
CA GLN A 291 20.15 -7.86 -3.15
C GLN A 291 19.55 -7.64 -1.76
N VAL A 292 18.25 -7.36 -1.65
CA VAL A 292 17.56 -7.12 -0.38
C VAL A 292 16.90 -8.37 0.18
N PHE A 293 16.19 -9.12 -0.66
CA PHE A 293 15.40 -10.28 -0.29
C PHE A 293 16.11 -11.60 -0.61
N GLY A 294 17.23 -11.60 -1.33
CA GLY A 294 17.88 -12.83 -1.79
C GLY A 294 17.00 -13.62 -2.74
N THR A 295 17.23 -14.92 -2.82
CA THR A 295 16.44 -15.82 -3.67
C THR A 295 15.02 -16.00 -3.11
N LEU A 296 14.01 -15.78 -3.95
CA LEU A 296 12.60 -15.80 -3.58
C LEU A 296 12.00 -17.23 -3.54
N ASN A 297 12.55 -18.07 -2.65
CA ASN A 297 12.17 -19.50 -2.56
C ASN A 297 10.98 -19.76 -1.62
N THR A 298 10.71 -18.87 -0.66
CA THR A 298 9.71 -19.08 0.41
C THR A 298 8.48 -18.18 0.22
N GLY A 299 7.30 -18.66 0.62
CA GLY A 299 6.01 -18.04 0.32
C GLY A 299 5.89 -16.57 0.74
N VAL A 300 5.96 -16.27 2.04
CA VAL A 300 5.75 -14.91 2.58
C VAL A 300 6.84 -13.95 2.12
N LYS A 301 8.11 -14.37 2.13
CA LYS A 301 9.23 -13.54 1.66
C LYS A 301 9.08 -13.18 0.18
N ARG A 302 8.68 -14.14 -0.65
CA ARG A 302 8.39 -13.94 -2.08
C ARG A 302 7.21 -13.00 -2.30
N GLN A 303 6.12 -13.18 -1.55
CA GLN A 303 4.93 -12.31 -1.61
C GLN A 303 5.31 -10.87 -1.26
N THR A 304 5.98 -10.66 -0.13
CA THR A 304 6.45 -9.34 0.31
C THR A 304 7.38 -8.70 -0.70
N ALA A 305 8.39 -9.43 -1.19
CA ALA A 305 9.34 -8.92 -2.19
C ALA A 305 8.64 -8.50 -3.48
N THR A 306 7.67 -9.30 -3.94
CA THR A 306 6.88 -8.99 -5.14
C THR A 306 6.05 -7.74 -4.94
N MET A 307 5.29 -7.65 -3.84
CA MET A 307 4.48 -6.46 -3.51
C MET A 307 5.33 -5.20 -3.36
N ALA A 308 6.46 -5.30 -2.65
CA ALA A 308 7.35 -4.16 -2.42
C ALA A 308 7.94 -3.64 -3.74
N LYS A 309 8.33 -4.54 -4.65
CA LYS A 309 8.74 -4.16 -6.01
C LYS A 309 7.63 -3.45 -6.74
N LEU A 310 6.43 -4.04 -6.80
CA LEU A 310 5.33 -3.47 -7.56
C LEU A 310 4.91 -2.08 -7.06
N LEU A 311 4.95 -1.86 -5.74
CA LEU A 311 4.73 -0.55 -5.14
C LEU A 311 5.82 0.46 -5.51
N LEU A 312 7.09 0.11 -5.31
CA LEU A 312 8.21 1.04 -5.49
C LEU A 312 8.48 1.37 -6.96
N ASP A 313 8.15 0.46 -7.88
CA ASP A 313 8.21 0.70 -9.32
C ASP A 313 6.96 1.44 -9.85
N GLY A 314 5.94 1.66 -9.01
CA GLY A 314 4.73 2.41 -9.35
C GLY A 314 3.69 1.61 -10.14
N TYR A 315 3.77 0.28 -10.14
CA TYR A 315 2.74 -0.59 -10.73
C TYR A 315 1.49 -0.69 -9.86
N VAL A 316 1.68 -0.63 -8.54
CA VAL A 316 0.63 -0.67 -7.52
C VAL A 316 0.71 0.58 -6.63
N GLY A 317 -0.44 1.11 -6.20
CA GLY A 317 -0.50 2.26 -5.30
C GLY A 317 -0.55 1.88 -3.81
N VAL A 318 -1.35 0.86 -3.48
CA VAL A 318 -1.46 0.31 -2.12
C VAL A 318 -1.41 -1.21 -2.18
N ALA A 319 -0.56 -1.83 -1.35
CA ALA A 319 -0.50 -3.28 -1.23
C ALA A 319 -0.70 -3.73 0.22
N THR A 320 -1.53 -4.77 0.42
CA THR A 320 -1.73 -5.42 1.72
C THR A 320 -1.12 -6.81 1.74
N VAL A 321 -0.19 -7.06 2.68
CA VAL A 321 0.37 -8.38 2.97
C VAL A 321 -0.14 -8.85 4.32
N SER A 322 -0.86 -9.97 4.34
CA SER A 322 -1.32 -10.60 5.57
C SER A 322 -0.31 -11.61 6.07
N LYS A 323 0.02 -11.51 7.35
CA LYS A 323 0.89 -12.47 8.03
C LYS A 323 0.11 -13.14 9.16
N GLY A 324 0.03 -14.47 9.10
CA GLY A 324 -0.61 -15.29 10.11
C GLY A 324 0.34 -15.71 11.24
N GLY A 325 -0.24 -16.30 12.28
CA GLY A 325 0.50 -16.86 13.40
C GLY A 325 0.78 -15.85 14.52
N TYR A 326 -0.05 -14.82 14.67
CA TYR A 326 0.01 -13.89 15.80
C TYR A 326 -0.83 -14.32 17.01
N ASP A 327 -1.61 -15.40 16.88
CA ASP A 327 -2.21 -16.14 18.00
C ASP A 327 -1.12 -16.93 18.75
N TYR A 328 -0.20 -16.21 19.37
CA TYR A 328 0.94 -16.75 20.13
C TYR A 328 0.78 -16.53 21.64
N HIS A 329 -0.46 -16.45 22.13
CA HIS A 329 -0.78 -16.37 23.55
C HIS A 329 -0.90 -17.75 24.24
N ASN A 330 -0.17 -18.72 23.71
CA ASN A 330 -0.07 -20.10 24.17
C ASN A 330 1.02 -20.29 25.25
N LYS A 331 1.37 -19.23 25.98
CA LYS A 331 2.46 -19.16 26.98
C LYS A 331 3.87 -19.33 26.42
N THR A 332 4.10 -19.19 25.11
CA THR A 332 5.45 -19.18 24.53
C THR A 332 5.85 -17.79 24.08
N ARG A 333 6.68 -17.11 24.89
CA ARG A 333 7.21 -15.78 24.53
C ARG A 333 8.07 -15.84 23.27
N SER A 334 8.94 -16.84 23.19
CA SER A 334 9.83 -17.11 22.05
C SER A 334 9.10 -17.18 20.70
N THR A 335 7.91 -17.78 20.65
CA THR A 335 7.12 -17.84 19.40
C THR A 335 6.71 -16.45 18.94
N GLY A 336 6.24 -15.60 19.86
CA GLY A 336 5.90 -14.21 19.56
C GLY A 336 7.12 -13.38 19.15
N GLU A 337 8.23 -13.50 19.88
CA GLU A 337 9.49 -12.81 19.54
C GLU A 337 9.99 -13.16 18.13
N ASN A 338 9.93 -14.44 17.74
CA ASN A 338 10.33 -14.86 16.40
C ASN A 338 9.39 -14.31 15.30
N ARG A 339 8.08 -14.31 15.55
CA ARG A 339 7.08 -13.76 14.61
C ARG A 339 7.18 -12.26 14.46
N ASP A 340 7.46 -11.57 15.55
CA ASP A 340 7.67 -10.14 15.55
C ASP A 340 8.99 -9.80 14.83
N PHE A 341 10.06 -10.55 15.10
CA PHE A 341 11.34 -10.39 14.41
C PHE A 341 11.19 -10.50 12.89
N GLU A 342 10.45 -11.51 12.41
CA GLU A 342 10.14 -11.68 10.97
C GLU A 342 9.43 -10.44 10.36
N VAL A 343 8.56 -9.76 11.11
CA VAL A 343 7.92 -8.51 10.65
C VAL A 343 8.92 -7.36 10.62
N GLY A 344 9.77 -7.27 11.64
CA GLY A 344 10.87 -6.31 11.67
C GLY A 344 11.77 -6.45 10.43
N GLU A 345 12.14 -7.68 10.08
CA GLU A 345 12.95 -7.97 8.88
C GLU A 345 12.24 -7.52 7.60
N ILE A 346 10.94 -7.77 7.49
CA ILE A 346 10.14 -7.33 6.34
C ILE A 346 10.14 -5.81 6.22
N ILE A 347 9.88 -5.08 7.32
CA ILE A 347 9.85 -3.61 7.33
C ILE A 347 11.22 -3.06 6.91
N GLY A 348 12.30 -3.58 7.50
CA GLY A 348 13.65 -3.13 7.16
C GLY A 348 14.06 -3.47 5.72
N GLN A 349 13.65 -4.63 5.19
CA GLN A 349 13.82 -4.96 3.77
C GLN A 349 13.06 -4.01 2.86
N ILE A 350 11.82 -3.64 3.19
CA ILE A 350 11.04 -2.66 2.42
C ILE A 350 11.77 -1.31 2.35
N PHE A 351 12.31 -0.82 3.46
CA PHE A 351 13.09 0.42 3.48
C PHE A 351 14.42 0.31 2.73
N SER A 352 15.11 -0.83 2.84
CA SER A 352 16.33 -1.08 2.07
C SER A 352 16.08 -1.12 0.56
N LEU A 353 14.96 -1.70 0.12
CA LEU A 353 14.56 -1.68 -1.29
C LEU A 353 14.16 -0.27 -1.74
N ALA A 354 13.42 0.47 -0.91
CA ALA A 354 13.03 1.85 -1.18
C ALA A 354 14.25 2.77 -1.32
N ALA A 355 15.27 2.60 -0.47
CA ALA A 355 16.52 3.33 -0.55
C ALA A 355 17.30 3.04 -1.83
N ARG A 356 17.35 1.77 -2.26
CA ARG A 356 18.00 1.37 -3.53
C ARG A 356 17.31 1.96 -4.74
N LYS A 357 15.97 1.93 -4.73
CA LYS A 357 15.14 2.50 -5.79
C LYS A 357 14.99 4.02 -5.70
N ARG A 358 15.51 4.65 -4.63
CA ARG A 358 15.38 6.09 -4.33
C ARG A 358 13.93 6.57 -4.35
N LYS A 359 13.07 5.86 -3.63
CA LYS A 359 11.63 6.13 -3.55
C LYS A 359 11.20 6.29 -2.11
N ASN A 360 10.22 7.18 -1.90
CA ASN A 360 9.54 7.29 -0.62
C ASN A 360 8.54 6.14 -0.49
N ILE A 361 8.29 5.68 0.74
CA ILE A 361 7.25 4.68 1.01
C ILE A 361 6.71 4.86 2.43
N MET A 362 5.41 4.65 2.58
CA MET A 362 4.75 4.53 3.88
C MET A 362 4.47 3.07 4.17
N VAL A 363 4.89 2.60 5.34
CA VAL A 363 4.56 1.28 5.88
C VAL A 363 3.56 1.47 7.02
N TYR A 364 2.41 0.83 6.91
CA TYR A 364 1.39 0.80 7.95
C TYR A 364 1.29 -0.62 8.51
N VAL A 365 1.42 -0.77 9.82
CA VAL A 365 1.30 -2.06 10.51
C VAL A 365 0.07 -2.02 11.39
N LEU A 366 -0.84 -2.96 11.13
CA LEU A 366 -2.08 -3.13 11.86
C LEU A 366 -2.16 -4.54 12.41
N THR A 367 -2.95 -4.69 13.46
CA THR A 367 -3.23 -6.00 14.05
C THR A 367 -4.68 -6.10 14.48
N ASP A 368 -5.21 -7.31 14.36
CA ASP A 368 -6.54 -7.68 14.81
C ASP A 368 -6.49 -8.10 16.28
N GLY A 369 -6.82 -7.20 17.20
CA GLY A 369 -6.69 -7.42 18.64
C GLY A 369 -5.31 -7.06 19.20
N GLY A 370 -4.99 -7.58 20.37
CA GLY A 370 -3.68 -7.47 21.01
C GLY A 370 -3.47 -8.61 22.00
N VAL A 371 -2.33 -8.66 22.67
CA VAL A 371 -2.04 -9.70 23.66
C VAL A 371 -1.74 -9.11 25.03
N ALA A 372 -2.06 -9.89 26.07
CA ALA A 372 -1.72 -9.59 27.45
C ALA A 372 -0.74 -10.62 28.01
N ALA A 373 0.28 -10.13 28.69
CA ALA A 373 1.23 -10.97 29.41
C ALA A 373 0.86 -11.14 30.89
N ARG A 374 1.38 -12.22 31.51
CA ARG A 374 1.32 -12.50 32.95
C ARG A 374 2.72 -12.78 33.51
N GLU A 375 2.80 -13.11 34.79
CA GLU A 375 4.03 -13.17 35.58
C GLU A 375 5.07 -14.23 35.16
N ASP A 376 4.70 -15.23 34.36
CA ASP A 376 5.64 -16.25 33.93
C ASP A 376 6.66 -15.66 32.95
N ILE A 377 7.95 -15.73 33.30
CA ILE A 377 9.07 -15.22 32.50
C ILE A 377 9.68 -16.35 31.65
N ASP A 378 9.90 -16.09 30.36
CA ASP A 378 10.65 -16.97 29.48
C ASP A 378 12.13 -16.55 29.42
N ASN A 379 12.96 -17.20 30.23
CA ASN A 379 14.40 -16.95 30.30
C ASN A 379 15.22 -17.63 29.21
N SER A 380 14.57 -18.28 28.22
CA SER A 380 15.30 -18.80 27.06
C SER A 380 15.91 -17.64 26.24
N ASN A 381 16.91 -17.95 25.41
CA ASN A 381 17.53 -16.96 24.53
C ASN A 381 16.51 -16.26 23.62
N ASP A 382 15.50 -16.99 23.15
CA ASP A 382 14.44 -16.47 22.29
C ASP A 382 13.30 -15.82 23.11
N GLY A 383 13.13 -16.22 24.37
CA GLY A 383 12.17 -15.61 25.31
C GLY A 383 12.63 -14.25 25.87
N ARG A 384 13.94 -13.97 25.79
CA ARG A 384 14.57 -12.69 26.14
C ARG A 384 14.39 -12.26 27.61
N GLY A 385 14.03 -13.18 28.50
CA GLY A 385 13.76 -12.86 29.90
C GLY A 385 12.48 -12.02 30.07
N LYS A 386 11.54 -12.11 29.13
CA LYS A 386 10.31 -11.34 29.13
C LYS A 386 9.11 -12.16 29.59
N TYR A 387 8.05 -11.47 29.97
CA TYR A 387 6.79 -12.12 30.34
C TYR A 387 6.15 -12.82 29.13
N THR A 388 5.59 -14.00 29.39
CA THR A 388 4.88 -14.82 28.41
C THR A 388 3.49 -14.28 28.11
N TRP A 389 3.06 -14.45 26.86
CA TRP A 389 1.73 -14.09 26.40
C TRP A 389 0.71 -15.14 26.84
N THR A 390 -0.40 -14.71 27.43
CA THR A 390 -1.34 -15.64 28.10
C THR A 390 -2.79 -15.50 27.69
N GLY A 391 -3.13 -14.44 26.95
CA GLY A 391 -4.42 -14.32 26.30
C GLY A 391 -4.51 -13.07 25.44
N ASP A 392 -5.60 -12.99 24.69
CA ASP A 392 -5.97 -11.81 23.92
C ASP A 392 -6.33 -10.62 24.82
N SER A 393 -6.14 -9.43 24.27
CA SER A 393 -6.50 -8.19 24.91
C SER A 393 -6.54 -7.03 23.92
N GLY A 394 -7.74 -6.65 23.52
CA GLY A 394 -8.01 -5.58 22.58
C GLY A 394 -7.69 -4.22 23.16
N GLN A 395 -7.71 -4.11 24.49
CA GLN A 395 -7.25 -2.93 25.24
C GLN A 395 -5.71 -2.78 25.25
N ARG A 396 -4.97 -3.73 24.68
CA ARG A 396 -3.51 -3.71 24.50
C ARG A 396 -3.13 -3.78 23.02
N SER A 397 -4.04 -3.31 22.17
CA SER A 397 -3.82 -3.15 20.75
C SER A 397 -3.25 -1.77 20.45
N SER A 398 -2.64 -1.65 19.29
CA SER A 398 -2.26 -0.39 18.67
C SER A 398 -2.01 -0.63 17.18
N ALA A 399 -1.80 0.45 16.44
CA ALA A 399 -1.27 0.37 15.09
C ALA A 399 -0.17 1.41 14.95
N PHE A 400 0.78 1.22 14.05
CA PHE A 400 1.81 2.22 13.83
C PHE A 400 2.09 2.39 12.35
N MET A 401 2.61 3.57 12.01
CA MET A 401 3.08 3.86 10.67
C MET A 401 4.53 4.32 10.73
N MET A 402 5.27 3.98 9.70
CA MET A 402 6.64 4.43 9.48
C MET A 402 6.79 4.85 8.02
N ILE A 403 7.54 5.92 7.79
CA ILE A 403 7.75 6.52 6.49
C ILE A 403 9.23 6.57 6.24
N TYR A 404 9.65 6.06 5.08
CA TYR A 404 10.97 6.31 4.53
C TYR A 404 10.87 7.42 3.49
N ARG A 405 11.77 8.40 3.59
CA ARG A 405 11.89 9.49 2.61
C ARG A 405 13.34 9.55 2.10
N ASP A 406 13.52 9.37 0.79
CA ASP A 406 14.85 9.27 0.19
C ASP A 406 15.68 10.55 0.38
N SER A 407 15.05 11.72 0.38
CA SER A 407 15.77 12.99 0.49
C SER A 407 16.28 13.30 1.90
N ALA A 408 15.52 12.94 2.94
CA ALA A 408 15.79 13.31 4.33
C ALA A 408 14.82 12.56 5.27
N ARG A 409 15.06 12.63 6.59
CA ARG A 409 14.07 12.15 7.58
C ARG A 409 12.74 12.92 7.43
N PRO A 410 11.58 12.25 7.49
CA PRO A 410 10.30 12.93 7.65
C PRO A 410 10.26 13.78 8.93
N GLU A 411 9.67 14.96 8.85
CA GLU A 411 9.58 15.88 9.99
C GLU A 411 8.25 15.71 10.73
N LEU A 412 8.31 15.70 12.06
CA LEU A 412 7.11 15.72 12.89
C LEU A 412 6.42 17.07 12.85
N ARG A 413 5.09 17.07 12.77
CA ARG A 413 4.28 18.30 12.77
C ARG A 413 4.29 19.01 14.12
N THR A 414 4.13 18.26 15.20
CA THR A 414 3.99 18.80 16.56
C THR A 414 5.07 18.29 17.52
N GLY A 415 6.09 17.60 17.01
CA GLY A 415 7.06 16.88 17.86
C GLY A 415 6.49 15.65 18.56
N ARG A 416 5.21 15.29 18.32
CA ARG A 416 4.53 14.13 18.92
C ARG A 416 4.57 12.92 18.00
N ARG A 417 4.82 11.74 18.58
CA ARG A 417 4.88 10.44 17.89
C ARG A 417 3.76 9.48 18.28
N GLN A 418 2.86 9.93 19.15
CA GLN A 418 1.82 9.11 19.74
C GLN A 418 0.49 9.83 19.66
N ILE A 419 -0.53 9.15 19.11
CA ILE A 419 -1.92 9.61 19.10
C ILE A 419 -2.71 8.73 20.06
N GLY A 420 -3.42 9.35 21.01
CA GLY A 420 -3.95 8.66 22.18
C GLY A 420 -2.87 8.37 23.23
N HIS A 421 -3.23 7.64 24.27
CA HIS A 421 -2.26 7.20 25.29
C HIS A 421 -2.71 5.94 26.00
N PHE A 422 -1.79 5.36 26.76
CA PHE A 422 -2.04 4.22 27.63
C PHE A 422 -2.18 4.70 29.08
N LYS A 423 -3.00 3.98 29.84
CA LYS A 423 -3.12 4.07 31.30
C LYS A 423 -1.85 3.51 31.93
N GLU A 424 -1.59 3.94 33.15
CA GLU A 424 -0.46 3.49 33.96
C GLU A 424 -0.41 1.97 34.19
N SER A 425 -1.55 1.27 34.03
CA SER A 425 -1.68 -0.19 34.11
C SER A 425 -1.38 -0.95 32.80
N GLY A 426 -1.07 -0.24 31.71
CA GLY A 426 -0.71 -0.84 30.42
C GLY A 426 -1.88 -1.12 29.47
N GLY A 427 -3.07 -0.58 29.70
CA GLY A 427 -4.19 -0.61 28.73
C GLY A 427 -4.42 0.74 28.06
N VAL A 428 -5.01 0.78 26.86
CA VAL A 428 -5.39 2.02 26.17
C VAL A 428 -6.38 2.86 27.01
N GLU A 429 -6.19 4.18 27.03
CA GLU A 429 -7.21 5.10 27.53
C GLU A 429 -8.25 5.40 26.44
N ASN A 430 -9.40 4.73 26.50
CA ASN A 430 -10.44 4.79 25.47
C ASN A 430 -11.06 6.19 25.32
N SER A 431 -11.01 7.02 26.37
CA SER A 431 -11.48 8.41 26.30
C SER A 431 -10.39 9.40 25.88
N ALA A 432 -9.16 8.94 25.58
CA ALA A 432 -8.05 9.82 25.26
C ALA A 432 -8.27 10.59 23.96
N MET A 433 -8.78 9.91 22.94
CA MET A 433 -8.99 10.42 21.60
C MET A 433 -10.16 9.68 20.93
N VAL A 434 -10.81 10.29 19.93
CA VAL A 434 -11.91 9.65 19.17
C VAL A 434 -11.44 8.44 18.35
N THR A 435 -10.12 8.28 18.18
CA THR A 435 -9.49 7.11 17.57
C THR A 435 -9.28 5.99 18.57
N SER A 436 -9.24 6.26 19.89
CA SER A 436 -8.77 5.29 20.89
C SER A 436 -9.74 4.15 21.15
N ASN A 437 -10.99 4.28 20.73
CA ASN A 437 -12.06 3.28 20.88
C ASN A 437 -12.82 3.02 19.57
N SER A 438 -12.23 3.38 18.42
CA SER A 438 -12.90 3.26 17.12
C SER A 438 -11.91 2.91 16.02
N SER A 439 -11.93 1.65 15.58
CA SER A 439 -11.14 1.14 14.46
C SER A 439 -11.37 1.94 13.17
N VAL A 440 -12.61 2.40 12.93
CA VAL A 440 -12.92 3.25 11.76
C VAL A 440 -12.25 4.61 11.88
N ASN A 441 -12.31 5.25 13.05
CA ASN A 441 -11.66 6.56 13.23
C ASN A 441 -10.13 6.42 13.21
N LEU A 442 -9.58 5.31 13.71
CA LEU A 442 -8.17 4.99 13.53
C LEU A 442 -7.82 4.93 12.03
N ALA A 443 -8.58 4.17 11.22
CA ALA A 443 -8.36 4.11 9.78
C ALA A 443 -8.45 5.51 9.12
N LYS A 444 -9.40 6.35 9.54
CA LYS A 444 -9.49 7.76 9.08
C LYS A 444 -8.26 8.58 9.48
N ALA A 445 -7.71 8.38 10.69
CA ALA A 445 -6.51 9.07 11.13
C ALA A 445 -5.27 8.66 10.32
N ILE A 446 -5.17 7.39 9.92
CA ILE A 446 -4.13 6.94 8.98
C ILE A 446 -4.24 7.66 7.64
N VAL A 447 -5.47 7.80 7.10
CA VAL A 447 -5.71 8.55 5.85
C VAL A 447 -5.40 10.04 6.03
N ALA A 448 -5.74 10.64 7.17
CA ALA A 448 -5.40 12.03 7.47
C ALA A 448 -3.88 12.24 7.50
N ASN A 449 -3.13 11.31 8.10
CA ASN A 449 -1.67 11.33 8.08
C ASN A 449 -1.12 11.19 6.66
N TYR A 450 -1.67 10.28 5.86
CA TYR A 450 -1.30 10.12 4.46
C TYR A 450 -1.51 11.41 3.65
N LEU A 451 -2.67 12.06 3.80
CA LEU A 451 -2.97 13.34 3.15
C LEU A 451 -1.99 14.44 3.59
N SER A 452 -1.62 14.48 4.87
CA SER A 452 -0.63 15.43 5.41
C SER A 452 0.76 15.28 4.75
N LEU A 453 1.17 14.05 4.40
CA LEU A 453 2.41 13.81 3.64
C LEU A 453 2.43 14.55 2.30
N HIS A 454 1.27 14.95 1.80
CA HIS A 454 1.07 15.64 0.53
C HIS A 454 0.53 17.06 0.69
N GLY A 455 0.28 17.53 1.93
CA GLY A 455 -0.30 18.85 2.20
C GLY A 455 -1.78 18.97 1.84
N GLU A 456 -2.51 17.85 1.89
CA GLU A 456 -3.91 17.74 1.47
C GLU A 456 -4.85 17.32 2.61
N GLU A 457 -4.44 17.50 3.86
CA GLU A 457 -5.24 17.10 5.03
C GLU A 457 -6.63 17.76 5.08
N ALA A 458 -6.79 18.93 4.43
CA ALA A 458 -8.07 19.62 4.27
C ALA A 458 -9.11 18.81 3.46
N ASP A 459 -8.67 17.87 2.62
CA ASP A 459 -9.53 17.05 1.78
C ASP A 459 -10.04 15.79 2.49
N LEU A 460 -9.68 15.56 3.75
CA LEU A 460 -10.08 14.37 4.51
C LEU A 460 -11.57 14.05 4.37
N SER A 461 -12.45 15.04 4.58
CA SER A 461 -13.90 14.88 4.48
C SER A 461 -14.37 14.43 3.09
N LYS A 462 -13.72 14.89 2.03
CA LYS A 462 -14.02 14.46 0.65
C LYS A 462 -13.61 13.01 0.41
N ILE A 463 -12.51 12.58 1.03
CA ILE A 463 -11.98 11.23 0.90
C ILE A 463 -12.78 10.23 1.73
N VAL A 464 -12.93 10.47 3.03
CA VAL A 464 -13.50 9.48 3.97
C VAL A 464 -15.01 9.66 4.22
N GLY A 465 -15.59 10.76 3.74
CA GLY A 465 -17.04 11.05 3.81
C GLY A 465 -17.44 11.94 4.99
N ASP A 466 -16.55 12.15 5.96
CA ASP A 466 -16.74 13.01 7.12
C ASP A 466 -15.39 13.47 7.69
N ASN A 467 -15.41 14.32 8.72
CA ASN A 467 -14.21 14.65 9.50
C ASN A 467 -14.53 14.54 11.01
N PRO A 468 -14.31 13.37 11.64
CA PRO A 468 -14.60 13.19 13.06
C PRO A 468 -13.65 13.97 13.97
N PHE A 469 -12.55 14.52 13.42
CA PHE A 469 -11.56 15.29 14.17
C PHE A 469 -11.88 16.78 14.21
N GLY A 470 -12.68 17.28 13.26
CA GLY A 470 -13.10 18.68 13.19
C GLY A 470 -11.92 19.65 13.21
N ALA A 471 -12.02 20.70 14.05
CA ALA A 471 -10.97 21.70 14.24
C ALA A 471 -9.70 21.14 14.93
N ASP A 472 -9.78 19.96 15.53
CA ASP A 472 -8.70 19.31 16.26
C ASP A 472 -7.84 18.39 15.38
N LEU A 473 -8.02 18.42 14.05
CA LEU A 473 -7.32 17.55 13.09
C LEU A 473 -5.80 17.47 13.32
N ASP A 474 -5.16 18.60 13.64
CA ASP A 474 -3.71 18.66 13.90
C ASP A 474 -3.25 17.75 15.05
N LYS A 475 -4.13 17.45 16.03
CA LYS A 475 -3.81 16.51 17.13
C LYS A 475 -3.69 15.06 16.65
N TYR A 476 -4.21 14.76 15.46
CA TYR A 476 -4.22 13.44 14.84
C TYR A 476 -3.21 13.32 13.69
N ILE A 477 -2.42 14.36 13.42
CA ILE A 477 -1.39 14.36 12.39
C ILE A 477 0.00 14.29 13.05
N LEU A 478 0.78 13.28 12.65
CA LEU A 478 2.13 13.04 13.14
C LEU A 478 3.16 13.80 12.33
N MET A 479 3.04 13.79 11.01
CA MET A 479 4.09 14.21 10.08
C MET A 479 3.69 15.40 9.21
N ASN A 480 4.67 16.22 8.88
CA ASN A 480 4.58 17.26 7.85
C ASN A 480 4.65 16.65 6.44
N ARG A 481 4.45 17.51 5.45
CA ARG A 481 4.61 17.19 4.03
C ARG A 481 6.03 16.70 3.71
N LEU A 482 6.12 15.68 2.83
CA LEU A 482 7.37 15.08 2.33
C LEU A 482 8.04 15.88 1.21
#